data_AF-A0A0G3WJA7-F1
#
_entry.id   AF-A0A0G3WJA7-F1
#
_cell.length_a   1.000
_cell.length_b   1.000
_cell.length_c   1.000
_cell.angle_alpha   90.00
_cell.angle_beta   90.00
_cell.angle_gamma   90.00
#
_symmetry.space_group_name_H-M   'P 1'
#
loop_
_entity.id
_entity.type
_entity.pdbx_description
1 polymer ?
#
loop_
_entity_poly.entity_id
_entity_poly.type
_entity_poly.pdbx_seq_one_letter_code
_entity_poly.pdbx_strand_id
1 'polypeptide(L)'
;MKFTISVDEPWDFTGPDGDNVMKGEVIYEISPKELIFRSFKKQKFDNHRGNLFLFISRHVGFDLVHNTILGKKRYDGTFGAGLLKDSVDYKNKTRKELEKESIYVFIGSFK
;
A
#
# COMPACT_ATOMS: atom_id res chain seq x y z
N MET A 1 7.41 1.89 -11.04
CA MET A 1 7.56 3.32 -10.69
C MET A 1 7.85 3.41 -9.21
N LYS A 2 8.85 4.17 -8.78
CA LYS A 2 9.25 4.24 -7.36
C LYS A 2 8.42 5.30 -6.65
N PHE A 3 7.91 4.98 -5.47
CA PHE A 3 7.09 5.86 -4.65
C PHE A 3 7.65 5.98 -3.24
N THR A 4 7.41 7.12 -2.63
CA THR A 4 7.52 7.32 -1.19
C THR A 4 6.11 7.35 -0.62
N ILE A 5 5.86 6.60 0.43
CA ILE A 5 4.60 6.57 1.16
C ILE A 5 4.79 7.34 2.47
N SER A 6 3.87 8.24 2.76
CA SER A 6 3.65 8.77 4.11
C SER A 6 2.78 7.79 4.87
N VAL A 7 3.27 7.29 6.01
CA VAL A 7 2.45 6.47 6.93
C VAL A 7 1.79 7.44 7.89
N ASP A 8 0.47 7.56 7.80
CA ASP A 8 -0.31 8.54 8.54
C ASP A 8 -0.91 7.92 9.82
N GLU A 9 -1.20 6.61 9.80
CA GLU A 9 -1.53 5.82 10.99
C GLU A 9 -0.88 4.42 10.88
N PRO A 10 -0.21 3.88 11.91
CA PRO A 10 0.04 4.52 13.21
C PRO A 10 1.03 5.69 13.09
N TRP A 11 0.84 6.73 13.90
CA TRP A 11 1.57 8.00 13.83
C TRP A 11 3.03 7.93 14.30
N ASP A 12 3.42 6.82 14.93
CA ASP A 12 4.75 6.53 15.46
C ASP A 12 5.43 5.38 14.71
N PHE A 13 4.94 5.06 13.51
CA PHE A 13 5.55 4.03 12.67
C PHE A 13 7.03 4.35 12.41
N THR A 14 7.91 3.45 12.84
CA THR A 14 9.35 3.55 12.58
C THR A 14 9.80 2.34 11.78
N GLY A 15 10.15 2.55 10.51
CA GLY A 15 10.55 1.51 9.59
C GLY A 15 12.01 1.61 9.15
N PRO A 16 12.50 0.66 8.34
CA PRO A 16 13.85 0.70 7.76
C PRO A 16 14.13 1.88 6.82
N ASP A 17 13.10 2.64 6.46
CA ASP A 17 13.20 3.85 5.62
C ASP A 17 13.08 5.16 6.43
N GLY A 18 12.95 5.06 7.76
CA GLY A 18 12.78 6.17 8.70
C GLY A 18 11.39 6.22 9.33
N ASP A 19 11.12 7.32 10.01
CA ASP A 19 9.88 7.56 10.72
C ASP A 19 8.76 7.96 9.74
N ASN A 20 7.60 7.33 9.86
CA ASN A 20 6.39 7.57 9.08
C ASN A 20 6.60 7.56 7.56
N VAL A 21 7.61 6.82 7.09
CA VAL A 21 8.00 6.76 5.68
C VAL A 21 8.26 5.33 5.26
N MET A 22 7.75 4.97 4.07
CA MET A 22 8.06 3.71 3.41
C MET A 22 8.39 3.95 1.94
N LYS A 23 9.39 3.25 1.41
CA LYS A 23 9.78 3.36 0.00
C LYS A 23 9.54 2.05 -0.73
N GLY A 24 9.09 2.14 -1.98
CA GLY A 24 8.79 0.96 -2.77
C GLY A 24 8.28 1.28 -4.15
N GLU A 25 7.55 0.34 -4.73
CA GLU A 25 6.97 0.47 -6.05
C GLU A 25 5.61 -0.23 -6.14
N VAL A 26 4.70 0.32 -6.95
CA VAL A 26 3.51 -0.40 -7.39
C VAL A 26 3.95 -1.43 -8.44
N ILE A 27 3.63 -2.70 -8.19
CA ILE A 27 4.04 -3.82 -9.05
C ILE A 27 2.87 -4.47 -9.80
N TYR A 28 1.63 -4.20 -9.37
CA TYR A 28 0.43 -4.71 -10.02
C TYR A 28 -0.77 -3.83 -9.69
N GLU A 29 -1.63 -3.63 -10.68
CA GLU A 29 -2.91 -2.95 -10.53
C GLU A 29 -4.01 -4.01 -10.61
N ILE A 30 -4.80 -4.13 -9.54
CA ILE A 30 -5.96 -5.03 -9.52
C ILE A 30 -7.15 -4.29 -10.13
N SER A 31 -7.30 -3.04 -9.75
CA SER A 31 -8.27 -2.11 -10.31
C SER A 31 -7.77 -0.67 -10.08
N PRO A 32 -8.45 0.34 -10.64
CA PRO A 32 -8.13 1.73 -10.37
C PRO A 32 -8.12 2.12 -8.88
N LYS A 33 -8.79 1.36 -8.00
CA LYS A 33 -8.87 1.61 -6.55
C LYS A 33 -8.01 0.68 -5.71
N GLU A 34 -7.43 -0.35 -6.31
CA GLU A 34 -6.71 -1.40 -5.60
C GLU A 34 -5.38 -1.73 -6.27
N LEU A 35 -4.30 -1.59 -5.51
CA LEU A 35 -2.93 -1.75 -6.00
C LEU A 35 -2.16 -2.75 -5.14
N ILE A 36 -1.24 -3.47 -5.77
CA ILE A 36 -0.19 -4.20 -5.07
C ILE A 36 1.07 -3.35 -5.06
N PHE A 37 1.49 -3.02 -3.84
CA PHE A 37 2.71 -2.28 -3.57
C PHE A 37 3.76 -3.21 -2.98
N ARG A 38 4.99 -3.09 -3.45
CA ARG A 38 6.15 -3.77 -2.89
C ARG A 38 7.12 -2.77 -2.31
N SER A 39 7.25 -2.76 -0.99
CA SER A 39 8.30 -2.01 -0.31
C SER A 39 9.69 -2.58 -0.65
N PHE A 40 10.69 -1.71 -0.73
CA PHE A 40 12.07 -2.13 -1.03
C PHE A 40 12.72 -2.90 0.12
N LYS A 41 12.27 -2.64 1.35
CA LYS A 41 12.75 -3.30 2.55
C LYS A 41 11.55 -3.93 3.27
N LYS A 42 11.73 -5.14 3.82
CA LYS A 42 10.69 -5.77 4.65
C LYS A 42 10.36 -4.89 5.84
N GLN A 43 9.08 -4.62 6.02
CA GLN A 43 8.52 -3.85 7.12
C GLN A 43 8.08 -4.80 8.22
N LYS A 44 8.05 -4.31 9.46
CA LYS A 44 7.54 -5.04 10.62
C LYS A 44 6.36 -4.27 11.20
N PHE A 45 5.25 -4.95 11.38
CA PHE A 45 4.05 -4.45 12.05
C PHE A 45 3.67 -5.49 13.10
N ASP A 46 3.76 -5.15 14.38
CA ASP A 46 3.60 -6.10 15.49
C ASP A 46 4.40 -7.39 15.30
N ASN A 47 3.70 -8.53 15.19
CA ASN A 47 4.27 -9.87 14.97
C ASN A 47 4.37 -10.25 13.50
N HIS A 48 4.04 -9.34 12.57
CA HIS A 48 4.03 -9.58 11.15
C HIS A 48 5.20 -8.89 10.45
N ARG A 49 5.78 -9.57 9.47
CA ARG A 49 6.89 -9.06 8.67
C ARG A 49 6.68 -9.45 7.22
N GLY A 50 6.86 -8.49 6.32
CA GLY A 50 6.75 -8.72 4.89
C GLY A 50 7.02 -7.45 4.11
N ASN A 51 6.90 -7.52 2.79
CA ASN A 51 7.14 -6.36 1.91
C ASN A 51 6.07 -6.17 0.83
N LEU A 52 5.06 -7.02 0.77
CA LEU A 52 3.94 -6.94 -0.17
C LEU A 52 2.70 -6.38 0.53
N PHE A 53 2.10 -5.36 -0.06
CA PHE A 53 0.94 -4.69 0.49
C PHE A 53 -0.18 -4.60 -0.55
N LEU A 54 -1.40 -4.83 -0.10
CA LEU A 54 -2.61 -4.46 -0.81
C LEU A 54 -3.01 -3.04 -0.37
N PHE A 55 -2.96 -2.08 -1.28
CA PHE A 55 -3.45 -0.73 -1.06
C PHE A 55 -4.88 -0.63 -1.57
N ILE A 56 -5.77 -0.06 -0.76
CA ILE A 56 -7.18 0.13 -1.07
C ILE A 56 -7.55 1.59 -0.83
N SER A 57 -8.04 2.26 -1.86
CA SER A 57 -8.51 3.65 -1.77
C SER A 57 -9.57 3.80 -0.68
N ARG A 58 -9.44 4.80 0.20
CA ARG A 58 -10.43 5.09 1.26
C ARG A 58 -11.53 6.06 0.83
N HIS A 59 -11.36 6.77 -0.29
CA HIS A 59 -12.29 7.80 -0.72
C HIS A 59 -13.18 7.30 -1.86
N VAL A 60 -14.50 7.52 -1.73
CA VAL A 60 -15.46 7.20 -2.79
C VAL A 60 -15.15 8.07 -4.02
N GLY A 61 -14.96 7.42 -5.17
CA GLY A 61 -14.63 8.11 -6.43
C GLY A 61 -13.14 8.44 -6.60
N PHE A 62 -12.27 8.07 -5.66
CA PHE A 62 -10.83 8.30 -5.80
C PHE A 62 -10.13 7.08 -6.42
N ASP A 63 -9.57 7.31 -7.61
CA ASP A 63 -8.78 6.37 -8.39
C ASP A 63 -7.29 6.51 -8.02
N LEU A 64 -6.70 5.48 -7.40
CA LEU A 64 -5.28 5.48 -7.05
C LEU A 64 -4.41 5.54 -8.31
N VAL A 65 -4.79 4.87 -9.39
CA VAL A 65 -3.99 4.76 -10.62
C VAL A 65 -3.97 6.07 -11.36
N HIS A 66 -5.14 6.65 -11.66
CA HIS A 66 -5.20 7.92 -12.37
C HIS A 66 -4.60 9.06 -11.56
N ASN A 67 -4.80 9.10 -10.25
CA ASN A 67 -4.30 10.21 -9.43
C ASN A 67 -2.82 10.05 -9.02
N THR A 68 -2.27 8.83 -9.01
CA THR A 68 -0.89 8.56 -8.55
C THR A 68 0.05 8.18 -9.69
N ILE A 69 -0.39 7.33 -10.62
CA ILE A 69 0.45 6.75 -11.66
C ILE A 69 0.37 7.57 -12.96
N LEU A 70 -0.80 8.09 -13.31
CA LEU A 70 -1.06 8.75 -14.60
C LEU A 70 -1.28 10.29 -14.51
N GLY A 71 -1.46 10.86 -13.31
CA GLY A 71 -2.01 12.21 -13.11
C GLY A 71 -1.09 13.24 -12.44
N LYS A 72 -1.13 14.47 -12.93
CA LYS A 72 -0.29 15.64 -12.57
C LYS A 72 -0.83 16.52 -11.41
N LYS A 73 -1.41 16.00 -10.31
CA LYS A 73 -1.89 16.85 -9.20
C LYS A 73 -1.56 16.32 -7.81
N ARG A 74 -1.36 17.27 -6.88
CA ARG A 74 -0.98 17.09 -5.46
C ARG A 74 -1.94 16.13 -4.74
N TYR A 75 -1.32 15.27 -3.94
CA TYR A 75 -1.86 14.11 -3.27
C TYR A 75 -2.77 14.44 -2.08
N ASP A 76 -4.08 14.22 -2.24
CA ASP A 76 -5.05 14.24 -1.13
C ASP A 76 -5.70 12.85 -0.89
N GLY A 77 -5.29 11.82 -1.63
CA GLY A 77 -5.87 10.48 -1.53
C GLY A 77 -5.17 9.61 -0.50
N THR A 78 -5.89 9.25 0.57
CA THR A 78 -5.43 8.21 1.50
C THR A 78 -5.88 6.82 1.06
N PHE A 79 -5.07 5.81 1.41
CA PHE A 79 -5.39 4.41 1.24
C PHE A 79 -5.16 3.65 2.55
N GLY A 80 -5.91 2.58 2.72
CA GLY A 80 -5.61 1.56 3.72
C GLY A 80 -4.65 0.54 3.14
N ALA A 81 -3.72 0.03 3.95
CA ALA A 81 -2.74 -0.95 3.55
C ALA A 81 -2.91 -2.25 4.33
N GLY A 82 -3.11 -3.35 3.61
CA GLY A 82 -3.05 -4.70 4.13
C GLY A 82 -1.70 -5.35 3.80
N LEU A 83 -0.94 -5.78 4.79
CA LEU A 83 0.27 -6.58 4.61
C LEU A 83 -0.12 -7.99 4.16
N LEU A 84 0.30 -8.38 2.97
CA LEU A 84 0.03 -9.70 2.40
C LEU A 84 1.01 -10.74 2.93
N LYS A 85 0.56 -12.00 2.98
CA LYS A 85 1.46 -13.14 3.23
C LYS A 85 2.49 -13.26 2.11
N ASP A 86 3.74 -13.60 2.45
CA ASP A 86 4.87 -13.65 1.49
C ASP A 86 4.61 -14.58 0.28
N SER A 87 3.74 -15.60 0.40
CA SER A 87 3.43 -16.60 -0.64
C SER A 87 2.12 -16.35 -1.40
N VAL A 88 1.53 -15.15 -1.29
CA VAL A 88 0.24 -14.84 -1.92
C VAL A 88 0.36 -14.80 -3.45
N ASP A 89 -0.50 -15.50 -4.17
CA ASP A 89 -0.63 -15.35 -5.63
C ASP A 89 -1.60 -14.21 -5.96
N TYR A 90 -1.09 -12.98 -5.93
CA TYR A 90 -1.92 -11.79 -6.10
C TYR A 90 -2.44 -11.55 -7.51
N LYS A 91 -1.88 -12.22 -8.53
CA LYS A 91 -2.28 -11.98 -9.93
C LYS A 91 -3.59 -12.68 -10.29
N ASN A 92 -3.87 -13.81 -9.62
CA ASN A 92 -5.04 -14.65 -9.90
C ASN A 92 -6.13 -14.53 -8.82
N LYS A 93 -6.06 -13.52 -7.95
CA LYS A 93 -7.00 -13.31 -6.85
C LYS A 93 -7.76 -11.99 -7.01
N THR A 94 -9.03 -12.02 -6.63
CA THR A 94 -9.85 -10.83 -6.48
C THR A 94 -9.44 -10.04 -5.23
N ARG A 95 -9.87 -8.77 -5.17
CA ARG A 95 -9.73 -7.94 -3.95
C ARG A 95 -10.18 -8.67 -2.69
N LYS A 96 -11.38 -9.27 -2.69
CA LYS A 96 -11.95 -9.91 -1.50
C LYS A 96 -11.13 -11.10 -1.02
N GLU A 97 -10.49 -11.83 -1.94
CA GLU A 97 -9.61 -12.94 -1.60
C GLU A 97 -8.29 -12.43 -1.02
N LEU A 98 -7.75 -11.33 -1.56
CA LEU A 98 -6.53 -10.72 -1.05
C LEU A 98 -6.71 -10.07 0.32
N GLU A 99 -7.85 -9.43 0.57
CA GLU A 99 -8.18 -8.89 1.89
C GLU A 99 -8.14 -9.99 2.97
N LYS A 100 -8.66 -11.19 2.68
CA LYS A 100 -8.62 -12.37 3.58
C LYS A 100 -7.20 -12.92 3.80
N GLU A 101 -6.28 -12.64 2.89
CA GLU A 101 -4.87 -13.07 2.97
C GLU A 101 -3.94 -11.93 3.39
N SER A 102 -4.52 -10.81 3.81
CA SER A 102 -3.81 -9.63 4.30
C SER A 102 -4.15 -9.35 5.76
N ILE A 103 -3.28 -8.59 6.40
CA ILE A 103 -3.50 -8.03 7.73
C ILE A 103 -3.44 -6.53 7.59
N TYR A 104 -4.48 -5.82 7.99
CA TYR A 104 -4.49 -4.37 7.96
C TYR A 104 -3.40 -3.82 8.88
N VAL A 105 -2.53 -2.94 8.35
CA VAL A 105 -1.32 -2.51 9.07
C VAL A 105 -1.16 -1.00 9.14
N PHE A 106 -1.63 -0.23 8.15
CA PHE A 106 -1.49 1.22 8.19
C PHE A 106 -2.48 1.96 7.27
N ILE A 107 -2.64 3.26 7.52
CA ILE A 107 -3.21 4.24 6.59
C ILE A 107 -2.07 5.09 6.08
N GLY A 108 -2.07 5.38 4.79
CA GLY A 108 -1.05 6.24 4.22
C GLY A 108 -1.48 6.93 2.94
N SER A 109 -0.56 7.71 2.43
CA SER A 109 -0.70 8.50 1.21
C SER A 109 0.59 8.46 0.41
N PHE A 110 0.48 8.66 -0.90
CA PHE A 110 1.65 8.81 -1.77
C PHE A 110 2.25 10.21 -1.60
N LYS A 111 3.58 10.32 -1.60
CA LYS A 111 4.35 11.58 -1.61
C LYS A 111 4.91 11.88 -2.99
#